data_AF-E9SHC1-F1
#
_entry.id   AF-E9SHC1-F1
#
_cell.length_a   1.000
_cell.length_b   1.000
_cell.length_c   1.000
_cell.angle_alpha   90.00
_cell.angle_beta   90.00
_cell.angle_gamma   90.00
#
_symmetry.space_group_name_H-M   'P 1'
#
loop_
_entity.id
_entity.type
_entity.pdbx_description
1 polymer ?
#
loop_
_entity_poly.entity_id
_entity_poly.type
_entity_poly.pdbx_seq_one_letter_code
_entity_poly.pdbx_strand_id
1 'polypeptide(L)'
;MNAELKKEIMAVLADKQTGIDPTTLSDEDLRTYITLMSLKNEHKNHKMEYAVETVRDRDNGGADESALADVLAMYGEKGWRLKFCFTDEVGVESHSATVAGYTTGTNATINEIVLIFERRVE
;
A
#
# COMPACT_ATOMS: atom_id res chain seq x y z
N MET A 1 13.91 -8.14 1.09
CA MET A 1 13.91 -8.63 -0.32
C MET A 1 14.98 -9.70 -0.45
N ASN A 2 14.86 -10.70 -1.34
CA ASN A 2 15.96 -11.66 -1.51
C ASN A 2 17.14 -11.01 -2.26
N ALA A 3 18.35 -11.54 -2.08
CA ALA A 3 19.57 -10.92 -2.60
C ALA A 3 19.64 -10.92 -4.14
N GLU A 4 19.13 -11.96 -4.80
CA GLU A 4 19.17 -12.09 -6.25
C GLU A 4 18.23 -11.08 -6.94
N LEU A 5 17.01 -10.94 -6.42
CA LEU A 5 16.03 -9.96 -6.88
C LEU A 5 16.55 -8.53 -6.66
N LYS A 6 17.19 -8.26 -5.52
CA LYS A 6 17.82 -6.96 -5.26
C LYS A 6 18.90 -6.67 -6.30
N LYS A 7 19.75 -7.64 -6.63
CA LYS A 7 20.81 -7.48 -7.63
C LYS A 7 20.25 -7.20 -9.03
N GLU A 8 19.21 -7.91 -9.45
CA GLU A 8 18.55 -7.67 -10.74
C GLU A 8 17.93 -6.27 -10.82
N ILE A 9 17.21 -5.85 -9.77
CA ILE A 9 16.63 -4.50 -9.66
C ILE A 9 17.71 -3.43 -9.81
N MET A 10 18.82 -3.58 -9.08
CA MET A 10 19.92 -2.62 -9.10
C MET A 10 20.55 -2.47 -10.48
N ALA A 11 20.68 -3.57 -11.21
CA ALA A 11 21.18 -3.56 -12.60
C ALA A 11 20.24 -2.77 -13.53
N VAL A 12 18.92 -2.98 -13.41
CA VAL A 12 17.91 -2.27 -14.21
C VAL A 12 17.88 -0.76 -13.89
N LEU A 13 18.03 -0.39 -12.63
CA LEU A 13 17.98 1.02 -12.21
C LEU A 13 19.24 1.78 -12.62
N ALA A 14 20.42 1.15 -12.57
CA ALA A 14 21.68 1.74 -13.03
C ALA A 14 21.65 2.07 -14.53
N ASP A 15 21.03 1.22 -15.35
CA ASP A 15 20.89 1.41 -16.79
C ASP A 15 19.95 2.56 -17.17
N LYS A 16 18.92 2.81 -16.35
CA LYS A 16 17.91 3.85 -16.59
C LYS A 16 18.35 5.28 -16.24
N GLN A 17 19.62 5.48 -15.86
CA GLN A 17 20.24 6.78 -15.53
C GLN A 17 19.34 7.64 -14.65
N THR A 18 18.90 7.05 -13.54
CA THR A 18 18.00 7.68 -12.58
C THR A 18 18.76 8.71 -11.75
N GLY A 19 18.19 9.90 -11.52
CA GLY A 19 18.80 10.95 -10.67
C GLY A 19 18.88 10.61 -9.17
N ILE A 20 18.66 9.34 -8.81
CA ILE A 20 18.69 8.78 -7.46
C ILE A 20 19.63 7.58 -7.52
N ASP A 21 20.55 7.46 -6.55
CA ASP A 21 21.41 6.29 -6.39
C ASP A 21 20.64 5.18 -5.64
N PRO A 22 20.25 4.10 -6.32
CA PRO A 22 19.44 3.05 -5.71
C PRO A 22 20.20 2.25 -4.64
N THR A 23 21.53 2.36 -4.54
CA THR A 23 22.32 1.65 -3.51
C THR A 23 22.11 2.24 -2.12
N THR A 24 21.65 3.50 -2.08
CA THR A 24 21.39 4.25 -0.86
C THR A 24 19.99 4.02 -0.29
N LEU A 25 19.12 3.34 -1.04
CA LEU A 25 17.73 3.12 -0.70
C LEU A 25 17.56 1.85 0.15
N SER A 26 16.63 1.91 1.11
CA SER A 26 16.18 0.73 1.83
C SER A 26 15.45 -0.23 0.87
N ASP A 27 15.25 -1.49 1.30
CA ASP A 27 14.48 -2.46 0.51
C ASP A 27 13.03 -2.00 0.26
N GLU A 28 12.47 -1.23 1.19
CA GLU A 28 11.13 -0.66 1.08
C GLU A 28 11.11 0.52 0.10
N ASP A 29 12.06 1.44 0.22
CA ASP A 29 12.20 2.57 -0.71
C ASP A 29 12.46 2.09 -2.14
N LEU A 30 13.25 1.02 -2.31
CA LEU A 30 13.47 0.39 -3.61
C LEU A 30 12.17 -0.12 -4.24
N ARG A 31 11.32 -0.78 -3.45
CA ARG A 31 10.01 -1.26 -3.92
C ARG A 31 9.12 -0.09 -4.33
N THR A 32 9.01 0.92 -3.48
CA THR A 32 8.24 2.14 -3.76
C THR A 32 8.74 2.84 -5.02
N TYR A 33 10.07 2.99 -5.15
CA TYR A 33 10.69 3.62 -6.29
C TYR A 33 10.43 2.90 -7.61
N ILE A 34 10.54 1.56 -7.63
CA ILE A 34 10.24 0.75 -8.82
C ILE A 34 8.76 0.89 -9.22
N THR A 35 7.85 0.85 -8.25
CA THR A 35 6.42 1.08 -8.48
C THR A 35 6.17 2.43 -9.14
N LEU A 36 6.79 3.50 -8.61
CA LEU A 36 6.69 4.85 -9.18
C LEU A 36 7.28 4.94 -10.59
N MET A 37 8.36 4.21 -10.88
CA MET A 37 8.97 4.16 -12.21
C MET A 37 8.11 3.39 -13.22
N SER A 38 7.45 2.32 -12.79
CA SER A 38 6.50 1.57 -13.63
C SER A 38 5.27 2.42 -13.95
N LEU A 39 4.71 3.09 -12.93
CA LEU A 39 3.68 4.12 -13.08
C LEU A 39 4.08 5.18 -14.12
N LYS A 40 5.25 5.82 -13.97
CA LYS A 40 5.68 6.88 -14.90
C LYS A 40 5.88 6.39 -16.34
N ASN A 41 6.26 5.12 -16.55
CA ASN A 41 6.55 4.59 -17.89
C ASN A 41 5.32 4.07 -18.64
N GLU A 42 4.26 3.64 -17.95
CA GLU A 42 3.03 3.14 -18.60
C GLU A 42 2.19 4.23 -19.26
N HIS A 43 2.51 5.51 -19.04
CA HIS A 43 1.64 6.64 -19.39
C HIS A 43 2.19 7.58 -20.46
N LYS A 44 3.25 7.19 -21.19
CA LYS A 44 3.82 8.06 -22.23
C LYS A 44 2.81 8.49 -23.32
N ASN A 45 1.65 7.82 -23.45
CA ASN A 45 0.60 8.17 -24.43
C ASN A 45 -0.85 8.19 -23.87
N HIS A 46 -1.07 8.08 -22.56
CA HIS A 46 -2.43 8.05 -21.99
C HIS A 46 -2.52 8.90 -20.72
N LYS A 47 -3.56 9.74 -20.63
CA LYS A 47 -3.89 10.42 -19.37
C LYS A 47 -4.47 9.39 -18.41
N MET A 48 -4.06 9.46 -17.15
CA MET A 48 -4.56 8.60 -16.10
C MET A 48 -5.25 9.42 -15.04
N GLU A 49 -6.28 8.84 -14.46
CA GLU A 49 -6.93 9.31 -13.26
C GLU A 49 -6.57 8.35 -12.13
N TYR A 50 -6.37 8.89 -10.93
CA TYR A 50 -6.04 8.13 -9.74
C TYR A 50 -7.09 8.38 -8.64
N ALA A 51 -7.37 7.35 -7.87
CA ALA A 51 -8.22 7.43 -6.69
C ALA A 51 -7.52 6.75 -5.52
N VAL A 52 -7.71 7.29 -4.32
CA VAL A 52 -7.12 6.76 -3.09
C VAL A 52 -8.26 6.43 -2.15
N GLU A 53 -8.25 5.21 -1.63
CA GLU A 53 -9.19 4.72 -0.63
C GLU A 53 -8.44 4.23 0.59
N THR A 54 -9.06 4.40 1.75
CA THR A 54 -8.51 3.89 3.01
C THR A 54 -9.53 2.98 3.66
N VAL A 55 -9.11 1.75 3.96
CA VAL A 55 -9.89 0.78 4.73
C VAL A 55 -9.20 0.56 6.06
N ARG A 56 -9.94 0.74 7.16
CA ARG A 56 -9.41 0.48 8.50
C ARG A 56 -9.48 -1.01 8.84
N ASP A 57 -8.52 -1.47 9.62
CA ASP A 57 -8.66 -2.73 10.32
C ASP A 57 -9.90 -2.72 11.22
N ARG A 58 -10.42 -3.91 11.49
CA ARG A 58 -11.46 -4.10 12.50
C ARG A 58 -10.92 -3.73 13.87
N ASP A 59 -11.82 -3.46 14.82
CA ASP A 59 -11.47 -3.12 16.22
C ASP A 59 -10.60 -4.19 16.94
N ASN A 60 -10.49 -5.39 16.37
CA ASN A 60 -9.62 -6.47 16.86
C ASN A 60 -8.20 -6.48 16.23
N GLY A 61 -7.86 -5.47 15.41
CA GLY A 61 -6.58 -5.35 14.71
C GLY A 61 -6.41 -6.28 13.52
N GLY A 62 -7.45 -7.02 13.13
CA GLY A 62 -7.44 -7.82 11.91
C GLY A 62 -7.96 -7.03 10.73
N ALA A 63 -7.36 -7.23 9.55
CA ALA A 63 -7.85 -6.66 8.30
C ALA A 63 -9.36 -6.87 8.13
N ASP A 64 -10.06 -5.83 7.69
CA ASP A 64 -11.46 -5.91 7.28
C ASP A 64 -11.53 -6.39 5.82
N GLU A 65 -11.40 -7.72 5.66
CA GLU A 65 -11.43 -8.37 4.35
C GLU A 65 -12.74 -8.12 3.58
N SER A 66 -13.86 -7.94 4.29
CA SER A 66 -15.15 -7.63 3.66
C SER A 66 -15.14 -6.22 3.09
N ALA A 67 -14.73 -5.23 3.88
CA ALA A 67 -14.62 -3.85 3.41
C ALA A 67 -13.60 -3.71 2.27
N LEU A 68 -12.47 -4.42 2.34
CA LEU A 68 -11.51 -4.49 1.23
C LEU A 68 -12.14 -5.06 -0.04
N ALA A 69 -12.86 -6.18 0.07
CA ALA A 69 -13.53 -6.81 -1.07
C ALA A 69 -14.57 -5.87 -1.70
N ASP A 70 -15.35 -5.16 -0.88
CA ASP A 70 -16.36 -4.20 -1.33
C ASP A 70 -15.73 -3.02 -2.08
N VAL A 71 -14.65 -2.45 -1.55
CA VAL A 71 -13.92 -1.36 -2.20
C VAL A 71 -13.30 -1.82 -3.52
N LEU A 72 -12.65 -2.98 -3.54
CA LEU A 72 -12.05 -3.55 -4.75
C LEU A 72 -13.11 -3.82 -5.83
N ALA A 73 -14.26 -4.37 -5.45
CA ALA A 73 -15.38 -4.63 -6.36
C ALA A 73 -15.95 -3.33 -6.92
N MET A 74 -16.25 -2.35 -6.06
CA MET A 74 -16.80 -1.05 -6.46
C MET A 74 -15.90 -0.33 -7.47
N TYR A 75 -14.58 -0.34 -7.26
CA TYR A 75 -13.63 0.29 -8.17
C TYR A 75 -13.46 -0.52 -9.46
N GLY A 76 -13.40 -1.85 -9.36
CA GLY A 76 -13.32 -2.75 -10.51
C GLY A 76 -14.51 -2.58 -11.47
N GLU A 77 -15.73 -2.50 -10.94
CA GLU A 77 -16.95 -2.24 -11.73
C GLU A 77 -16.90 -0.92 -12.50
N LYS A 78 -16.21 0.08 -11.95
CA LYS A 78 -16.04 1.42 -12.55
C LYS A 78 -14.84 1.50 -13.51
N GLY A 79 -14.21 0.36 -13.83
CA GLY A 79 -13.08 0.27 -14.75
C GLY A 79 -11.74 0.70 -14.16
N TRP A 80 -11.66 0.83 -12.83
CA TRP A 80 -10.41 1.12 -12.14
C TRP A 80 -9.62 -0.15 -11.86
N ARG A 81 -8.29 -0.02 -11.79
CA ARG A 81 -7.38 -1.10 -11.46
C ARG A 81 -6.63 -0.73 -10.18
N LEU A 82 -6.53 -1.67 -9.25
CA LEU A 82 -5.66 -1.50 -8.09
C LEU A 82 -4.21 -1.43 -8.59
N LYS A 83 -3.54 -0.33 -8.28
CA LYS A 83 -2.16 -0.08 -8.70
C LYS A 83 -1.17 -0.27 -7.57
N PHE A 84 -1.54 0.16 -6.38
CA PHE A 84 -0.67 0.04 -5.21
C PHE A 84 -1.49 -0.12 -3.94
N CYS A 85 -0.94 -0.82 -2.96
CA CYS A 85 -1.54 -1.00 -1.65
C CYS A 85 -0.41 -0.96 -0.61
N PHE A 86 -0.63 -0.24 0.47
CA PHE A 86 0.25 -0.23 1.63
C PHE A 86 -0.57 -0.08 2.92
N THR A 87 0.05 -0.40 4.05
CA THR A 87 -0.57 -0.28 5.37
C THR A 87 0.18 0.80 6.14
N ASP A 88 -0.56 1.74 6.71
CA ASP A 88 -0.03 2.72 7.67
C ASP A 88 -0.56 2.41 9.07
N GLU A 89 0.30 2.42 10.06
CA GLU A 89 -0.06 2.11 11.45
C GLU A 89 -0.51 3.40 12.14
N VAL A 90 -1.82 3.63 12.20
CA VAL A 90 -2.36 4.93 12.68
C VAL A 90 -2.47 5.01 14.21
N GLY A 91 -2.38 3.89 14.92
CA GLY A 91 -2.20 3.91 16.38
C GLY A 91 -2.48 2.60 17.11
N VAL A 92 -2.02 2.56 18.37
CA VAL A 92 -2.28 1.50 19.36
C VAL A 92 -3.54 1.87 20.14
N GLU A 93 -4.69 1.30 19.78
CA GLU A 93 -5.93 1.47 20.55
C GLU A 93 -5.87 0.58 21.79
N SER A 94 -5.55 1.18 22.94
CA SER A 94 -5.54 0.50 24.24
C SER A 94 -6.89 0.66 24.95
N HIS A 95 -7.86 -0.18 24.57
CA HIS A 95 -9.14 -0.23 25.28
C HIS A 95 -8.99 -1.05 26.57
N SER A 96 -9.02 -0.37 27.72
CA SER A 96 -9.15 -1.00 29.04
C SER A 96 -10.59 -0.84 29.53
N ALA A 97 -11.36 -1.92 29.50
CA ALA A 97 -12.66 -1.97 30.16
C ALA A 97 -12.48 -2.61 31.54
N THR A 98 -12.74 -1.86 32.61
CA THR A 98 -12.78 -2.38 33.98
C THR A 98 -14.23 -2.67 34.35
N VAL A 99 -14.59 -3.95 34.50
CA VAL A 99 -15.89 -4.34 35.07
C VAL A 99 -15.62 -5.26 36.25
N ALA A 100 -16.05 -4.81 37.44
CA ALA A 100 -16.04 -5.60 38.68
C ALA A 100 -14.68 -6.27 39.03
N GLY A 101 -13.57 -5.58 38.79
CA GLY A 101 -12.22 -6.05 39.18
C GLY A 101 -11.55 -7.03 38.23
N TYR A 102 -12.17 -7.34 37.09
CA TYR A 102 -11.53 -8.08 36.00
C TYR A 102 -11.09 -7.10 34.90
N THR A 103 -9.78 -7.09 34.59
CA THR A 103 -9.22 -6.33 33.47
C THR A 103 -9.06 -7.28 32.28
N THR A 104 -9.85 -7.08 31.23
CA THR A 104 -9.60 -7.69 29.92
C THR A 104 -9.07 -6.60 29.00
N GLY A 105 -7.78 -6.67 28.66
CA GLY A 105 -7.16 -5.75 27.71
C GLY A 105 -7.06 -6.42 26.34
N THR A 106 -7.60 -5.77 25.32
CA THR A 106 -7.28 -6.08 23.91
C THR A 106 -6.29 -5.02 23.48
N ASN A 107 -5.05 -5.43 23.18
CA ASN A 107 -4.06 -4.55 22.56
C ASN A 107 -4.03 -4.90 21.08
N ALA A 108 -4.70 -4.09 20.27
CA ALA A 108 -4.74 -4.25 18.83
C ALA A 108 -4.12 -3.00 18.20
N THR A 109 -3.08 -3.21 17.41
CA THR A 109 -2.62 -2.21 16.46
C THR A 109 -3.71 -2.07 15.39
N ILE A 110 -4.31 -0.89 15.26
CA ILE A 110 -5.25 -0.62 14.16
C ILE A 110 -4.45 0.00 13.01
N ASN A 111 -4.38 -0.71 11.89
CA ASN A 111 -3.78 -0.18 10.68
C ASN A 111 -4.85 0.44 9.77
N GLU A 112 -4.42 1.43 9.00
CA GLU A 112 -5.12 1.93 7.83
C GLU A 112 -4.49 1.29 6.59
N ILE A 113 -5.31 0.55 5.84
CA ILE A 113 -4.93 -0.05 4.56
C ILE A 113 -5.27 0.96 3.47
N VAL A 114 -4.25 1.56 2.87
CA VAL A 114 -4.39 2.53 1.80
C VAL A 114 -4.28 1.84 0.45
N LEU A 115 -5.31 2.02 -0.39
CA LEU A 115 -5.44 1.48 -1.73
C LEU A 115 -5.35 2.63 -2.74
N ILE A 116 -4.44 2.50 -3.72
CA ILE A 116 -4.33 3.44 -4.84
C ILE A 116 -4.81 2.74 -6.10
N PHE A 117 -5.85 3.30 -6.70
CA PHE A 117 -6.43 2.86 -7.95
C PHE A 117 -6.02 3.78 -9.10
N GLU A 118 -5.91 3.21 -10.30
CA GLU A 118 -5.70 3.97 -11.53
C GLU A 118 -6.73 3.56 -12.60
N ARG A 119 -7.13 4.51 -13.44
CA ARG A 119 -7.83 4.22 -14.69
C ARG A 119 -7.35 5.14 -15.80
N ARG A 120 -7.52 4.69 -17.04
CA ARG A 120 -7.27 5.52 -18.23
C ARG A 120 -8.42 6.49 -18.41
N VAL A 121 -8.10 7.72 -18.78
CA VAL A 121 -9.05 8.74 -19.22
C VAL A 121 -8.67 9.19 -20.63
N GLU A 122 -9.67 9.28 -21.51
CA GLU A 122 -9.53 9.78 -22.88
C GLU A 122 -9.35 11.30 -22.92
#